data_AF-W2QK70-F1
#
_entry.id   AF-W2QK70-F1
#
_cell.length_a   1.000
_cell.length_b   1.000
_cell.length_c   1.000
_cell.angle_alpha   90.00
_cell.angle_beta   90.00
_cell.angle_gamma   90.00
#
_symmetry.space_group_name_H-M   'P 1'
#
loop_
_entity.id
_entity.type
_entity.pdbx_description
1 polymer ?
#
loop_
_entity_poly.entity_id
_entity_poly.type
_entity_poly.pdbx_seq_one_letter_code
_entity_poly.pdbx_strand_id
1 'polypeptide(L)'
;MKLNIANPLTGAQKVLEVDDEHKLRAFYDKRISQEVEGDVLGDEFKGFIFRVSGGNDKQGFPMKQGVLSNGRARLLLSKGKSCYRPRRKGERKRKSSFENLMN
;
A
#
# COMPACT_ATOMS: atom_id res chain seq x y z
N MET A 1 0.91 3.35 13.19
CA MET A 1 1.05 2.69 11.86
C MET A 1 2.52 2.74 11.43
N LYS A 2 3.00 1.79 10.61
CA LYS A 2 4.36 1.86 10.05
C LYS A 2 4.31 2.33 8.60
N LEU A 3 5.12 3.33 8.26
CA LEU A 3 5.27 3.84 6.89
C LEU A 3 6.63 3.38 6.36
N ASN A 4 6.62 2.62 5.26
CA ASN A 4 7.84 2.26 4.54
C ASN A 4 8.02 3.23 3.37
N ILE A 5 8.91 4.22 3.54
CA ILE A 5 9.18 5.25 2.55
C ILE A 5 10.42 4.85 1.74
N ALA A 6 10.30 4.85 0.42
CA ALA A 6 11.38 4.54 -0.50
C ALA A 6 11.61 5.69 -1.49
N ASN A 7 12.87 6.03 -1.73
CA ASN A 7 13.28 6.99 -2.74
C ASN A 7 13.91 6.26 -3.94
N PRO A 8 13.26 6.24 -5.13
CA PRO A 8 13.79 5.56 -6.31
C PRO A 8 15.10 6.14 -6.85
N LEU A 9 15.37 7.44 -6.64
CA LEU A 9 16.55 8.11 -7.20
C LEU A 9 17.83 7.68 -6.48
N THR A 10 17.75 7.50 -5.17
CA THR A 10 18.90 7.11 -4.34
C THR A 10 18.88 5.63 -3.97
N GLY A 11 17.75 4.93 -4.17
CA GLY A 11 17.53 3.57 -3.69
C GLY A 11 17.38 3.47 -2.16
N ALA A 12 17.32 4.60 -1.45
CA ALA A 12 17.19 4.61 0.00
C ALA A 12 15.78 4.21 0.45
N GLN A 13 15.70 3.51 1.58
CA GLN A 13 14.45 3.16 2.23
C GLN A 13 14.53 3.45 3.73
N LYS A 14 13.45 3.99 4.31
CA LYS A 14 13.34 4.28 5.73
C LYS A 14 11.96 3.85 6.22
N VAL A 15 11.93 3.12 7.33
CA VAL A 15 10.68 2.79 8.03
C VAL A 15 10.47 3.80 9.14
N LEU A 16 9.29 4.42 9.16
CA LEU A 16 8.86 5.32 10.21
C LEU A 16 7.74 4.67 11.02
N GLU A 17 7.83 4.77 12.34
CA GLU A 17 6.74 4.43 13.24
C GLU A 17 6.03 5.72 13.61
N VAL A 18 4.75 5.81 13.23
CA VAL A 18 3.92 6.99 13.46
C VAL A 18 2.73 6.57 14.30
N ASP A 19 2.68 7.05 15.54
CA ASP A 19 1.58 6.79 16.48
C ASP A 19 0.57 7.94 16.53
N ASP A 20 0.96 9.13 16.05
CA ASP A 20 0.09 10.29 15.98
C ASP A 20 -0.93 10.14 14.85
N GLU A 21 -2.17 9.89 15.24
CA GLU A 21 -3.32 9.74 14.34
C GLU A 21 -3.55 10.98 13.47
N HIS A 22 -3.23 12.18 13.95
CA HIS A 22 -3.42 13.41 13.18
C HIS A 22 -2.56 13.43 11.91
N LYS A 23 -1.34 12.88 11.99
CA LYS A 23 -0.43 12.74 10.85
C LYS A 23 -0.91 11.67 9.87
N LEU A 24 -1.55 10.61 10.38
CA LEU A 24 -2.05 9.50 9.58
C LEU A 24 -3.31 9.84 8.78
N ARG A 25 -4.13 10.78 9.26
CA ARG A 25 -5.37 11.22 8.58
C ARG A 25 -5.18 11.63 7.13
N ALA A 26 -4.03 12.19 6.77
CA ALA A 26 -3.74 12.60 5.39
C ALA A 26 -3.63 11.42 4.41
N PHE A 27 -3.32 10.23 4.94
CA PHE A 27 -3.24 8.99 4.18
C PHE A 27 -4.59 8.27 4.10
N TYR A 28 -5.52 8.57 4.99
CA TYR A 28 -6.84 7.95 4.95
C TYR A 28 -7.63 8.36 3.71
N ASP A 29 -8.48 7.44 3.25
CA ASP A 29 -9.26 7.58 2.02
C ASP A 29 -8.41 7.77 0.75
N LYS A 30 -7.10 7.52 0.82
CA LYS A 30 -6.21 7.52 -0.34
C LYS A 30 -6.10 6.14 -0.97
N ARG A 31 -6.03 6.13 -2.30
CA ARG A 31 -5.84 4.94 -3.14
C ARG A 31 -4.38 4.74 -3.50
N ILE A 32 -4.05 3.52 -3.92
CA ILE A 32 -2.75 3.26 -4.57
C ILE A 32 -2.61 4.18 -5.77
N SER A 33 -1.39 4.69 -5.97
CA SER A 33 -1.00 5.67 -6.99
C SER A 33 -1.49 7.10 -6.76
N GLN A 34 -2.20 7.40 -5.66
CA GLN A 34 -2.48 8.77 -5.29
C GLN A 34 -1.30 9.44 -4.60
N GLU A 35 -1.25 10.76 -4.73
CA GLU A 35 -0.25 11.61 -4.12
C GLU A 35 -0.75 12.17 -2.79
N VAL A 36 0.19 12.29 -1.84
CA VAL A 36 -0.02 12.82 -0.49
C VAL A 36 1.14 13.76 -0.18
N GLU A 37 0.80 14.94 0.34
CA GLU A 37 1.79 15.92 0.79
C GLU A 37 2.53 15.40 2.02
N GLY A 38 3.86 15.55 2.03
CA GLY A 38 4.74 15.07 3.10
C GLY A 38 4.74 15.96 4.34
N ASP A 39 4.35 17.24 4.20
CA ASP A 39 4.34 18.25 5.26
C ASP A 39 3.59 17.79 6.52
N VAL A 40 2.56 16.95 6.34
CA VAL A 40 1.74 16.39 7.42
C VAL A 40 2.49 15.43 8.34
N LEU A 41 3.60 14.84 7.89
CA LEU A 41 4.40 13.91 8.69
C LEU A 41 5.38 14.63 9.64
N GLY A 42 5.78 15.86 9.29
CA GLY A 42 6.67 16.71 10.07
C GLY A 42 7.61 17.55 9.20
N ASP A 43 8.37 18.45 9.84
CA ASP A 43 9.26 19.40 9.15
C ASP A 43 10.33 18.72 8.27
N GLU A 44 10.74 17.50 8.62
CA GLU A 44 11.72 16.72 7.84
C GLU A 44 11.21 16.29 6.45
N PHE A 45 9.88 16.29 6.26
CA PHE A 45 9.23 15.93 4.99
C PHE A 45 8.55 17.12 4.32
N LYS A 46 8.83 18.34 4.79
CA LYS A 46 8.27 19.55 4.21
C LYS A 46 8.71 19.74 2.76
N GLY A 47 7.74 19.99 1.87
CA GLY A 47 7.94 20.13 0.43
C GLY A 47 8.07 18.80 -0.33
N PHE A 48 7.97 17.64 0.36
CA PHE A 48 7.95 16.35 -0.31
C PHE A 48 6.53 15.99 -0.76
N ILE A 49 6.44 15.32 -1.90
CA ILE A 49 5.21 14.68 -2.37
C ILE A 49 5.46 13.18 -2.41
N PHE A 50 4.64 12.44 -1.68
CA PHE A 50 4.70 10.99 -1.65
C PHE A 50 3.63 10.39 -2.54
N ARG A 51 3.97 9.29 -3.22
CA ARG A 51 3.00 8.47 -3.94
C ARG A 51 2.75 7.18 -3.18
N VAL A 52 1.49 6.88 -2.91
CA VAL A 52 1.09 5.63 -2.24
C VAL A 52 1.35 4.45 -3.17
N SER A 53 2.30 3.59 -2.82
CA SER A 53 2.68 2.41 -3.62
C SER A 53 1.89 1.15 -3.24
N GLY A 54 1.30 1.11 -2.05
CA GLY A 54 0.57 -0.04 -1.52
C GLY A 54 0.75 -0.15 -0.01
N GLY A 55 0.41 -1.33 0.52
CA GLY A 55 0.51 -1.62 1.93
C GLY A 55 0.07 -3.04 2.27
N ASN A 56 0.16 -3.36 3.56
CA ASN A 56 -0.30 -4.61 4.12
C ASN A 56 -1.30 -4.31 5.23
N ASP A 57 -2.35 -5.13 5.31
CA ASP A 57 -3.27 -5.12 6.45
C ASP A 57 -2.58 -5.72 7.70
N LYS A 58 -3.16 -5.53 8.89
CA LYS A 58 -2.69 -6.07 10.18
C LYS A 58 -2.45 -7.59 10.15
N GLN A 59 -3.19 -8.33 9.32
CA GLN A 59 -3.02 -9.78 9.15
C GLN A 59 -2.07 -10.15 7.99
N GLY A 60 -1.36 -9.19 7.41
CA GLY A 60 -0.34 -9.40 6.38
C GLY A 60 -0.85 -9.56 4.94
N PHE A 61 -2.17 -9.48 4.70
CA PHE A 61 -2.68 -9.48 3.34
C PHE A 61 -2.20 -8.22 2.60
N PRO A 62 -1.74 -8.34 1.34
CA PRO A 62 -1.27 -7.19 0.56
C PRO A 62 -2.43 -6.47 -0.15
N MET A 63 -2.27 -5.16 -0.33
CA MET A 63 -3.12 -4.37 -1.22
C MET A 63 -2.93 -4.76 -2.67
N LYS A 64 -3.97 -4.61 -3.49
CA LYS A 64 -3.90 -4.90 -4.93
C LYS A 64 -4.68 -3.87 -5.74
N GLN A 65 -3.96 -3.16 -6.63
CA GLN A 65 -4.54 -2.22 -7.57
C GLN A 65 -5.66 -2.83 -8.45
N GLY A 66 -6.76 -2.09 -8.57
CA GLY A 66 -8.01 -2.46 -9.24
C GLY A 66 -9.06 -3.15 -8.35
N VAL A 67 -8.82 -3.35 -7.04
CA VAL A 67 -9.90 -3.76 -6.12
C VAL A 67 -10.51 -2.47 -5.57
N LEU A 68 -11.84 -2.33 -5.62
CA LEU A 68 -12.55 -1.13 -5.17
C LEU A 68 -13.48 -1.46 -4.00
N SER A 69 -12.97 -2.24 -3.04
CA SER A 69 -13.66 -2.60 -1.80
C SER A 69 -12.77 -2.35 -0.59
N ASN A 70 -13.28 -1.61 0.40
CA ASN A 70 -12.55 -1.33 1.65
C ASN A 70 -12.22 -2.63 2.42
N GLY A 71 -12.97 -3.70 2.17
CA GLY A 71 -12.74 -5.02 2.76
C GLY A 71 -11.91 -5.95 1.89
N ARG A 72 -11.63 -7.14 2.42
CA ARG A 72 -10.91 -8.18 1.66
C ARG A 72 -11.85 -8.85 0.65
N ALA A 73 -11.43 -8.86 -0.61
CA ALA A 73 -12.07 -9.61 -1.68
C ALA A 73 -11.28 -10.89 -2.00
N ARG A 74 -11.98 -11.97 -2.35
CA ARG A 74 -11.36 -13.23 -2.79
C ARG A 74 -11.34 -13.32 -4.30
N LEU A 75 -10.18 -13.01 -4.89
CA LEU A 75 -9.96 -13.01 -6.34
C LEU A 75 -9.36 -14.33 -6.83
N LEU A 76 -9.78 -14.78 -8.01
CA LEU A 76 -9.17 -15.93 -8.69
C LEU A 76 -7.98 -15.46 -9.55
N LEU A 77 -6.77 -15.55 -9.01
CA LEU A 77 -5.56 -15.04 -9.64
C LEU A 77 -4.91 -16.06 -10.58
N SER A 78 -4.34 -15.56 -11.68
CA SER A 78 -3.55 -16.30 -12.67
C SER A 78 -2.10 -15.80 -12.70
N LYS A 79 -1.21 -16.50 -13.42
CA LYS A 79 0.19 -16.07 -13.63
C LYS A 79 0.26 -14.63 -14.16
N GLY A 80 1.24 -13.86 -13.68
CA GLY A 80 1.47 -12.47 -14.10
C GLY A 80 0.72 -11.41 -13.28
N LYS A 81 -0.14 -11.81 -12.34
CA LYS A 81 -0.82 -10.88 -11.43
C LYS A 81 -0.04 -10.73 -10.12
N SER A 82 0.06 -9.50 -9.61
CA SER A 82 0.57 -9.23 -8.25
C SER A 82 -0.20 -10.04 -7.19
N CYS A 83 0.46 -10.32 -6.07
CA CYS A 83 -0.03 -11.12 -4.93
C CYS A 83 -0.13 -12.64 -5.19
N TYR A 84 0.29 -13.13 -6.37
CA TYR A 84 0.30 -14.55 -6.70
C TYR A 84 1.59 -15.03 -7.39
N ARG A 85 2.15 -16.10 -6.85
CA ARG A 85 3.24 -16.87 -7.47
C ARG A 85 2.71 -18.28 -7.77
N PRO A 86 2.46 -18.65 -9.04
CA PRO A 86 1.99 -19.98 -9.41
C PRO A 86 3.06 -21.04 -9.11
N ARG A 87 2.65 -22.22 -8.68
CA ARG A 87 3.54 -23.37 -8.44
C ARG A 87 3.55 -24.34 -9.61
N ARG A 88 2.48 -24.37 -10.42
CA ARG A 88 2.37 -25.16 -11.65
C ARG A 88 1.94 -24.30 -12.84
N LYS A 89 2.28 -24.72 -14.06
CA LYS A 89 1.82 -24.05 -15.29
C LYS A 89 0.30 -24.17 -15.39
N GLY A 90 -0.37 -23.07 -15.71
CA GLY A 90 -1.84 -23.02 -15.82
C GLY A 90 -2.59 -22.95 -14.48
N GLU A 91 -1.89 -23.01 -13.35
CA GLU A 91 -2.53 -22.92 -12.04
C GLU A 91 -3.20 -21.55 -11.83
N ARG A 92 -4.44 -21.59 -11.36
CA ARG A 92 -5.16 -20.43 -10.82
C ARG A 92 -5.48 -20.69 -9.37
N LYS A 93 -5.39 -19.66 -8.52
CA LYS A 93 -5.68 -19.80 -7.10
C LYS A 93 -6.54 -18.64 -6.59
N ARG A 94 -7.58 -18.99 -5.84
CA ARG A 94 -8.40 -18.00 -5.14
C ARG A 94 -7.63 -17.49 -3.93
N LYS A 95 -7.29 -16.20 -3.91
CA LYS A 95 -6.55 -15.53 -2.83
C LYS A 95 -7.29 -14.29 -2.36
N SER A 96 -7.11 -13.96 -1.09
CA SER A 96 -7.64 -12.73 -0.50
C SER A 96 -6.68 -11.58 -0.77
N SER A 97 -7.22 -10.48 -1.28
CA SER A 97 -6.55 -9.19 -1.46
C SER A 97 -7.56 -8.09 -1.13
N PHE A 98 -7.09 -6.89 -0.85
CA PHE A 98 -7.97 -5.74 -0.63
C PHE A 98 -7.44 -4.58 -1.44
N GLU A 99 -8.32 -3.63 -1.73
CA GLU A 99 -7.97 -2.25 -2.06
C GLU A 99 -9.27 -1.49 -2.11
N ASN A 100 -9.26 -0.28 -1.55
CA ASN A 100 -10.05 0.82 -2.07
C ASN A 100 -9.58 2.12 -1.44
N LEU A 101 -9.17 2.06 -0.17
CA LEU A 101 -8.80 3.19 0.66
C LEU A 101 -7.80 2.71 1.72
N MET A 102 -6.79 3.52 2.02
CA MET A 102 -6.03 3.41 3.26
C MET A 102 -6.96 3.78 4.42
N ASN A 103 -7.07 2.89 5.41
CA ASN A 103 -7.89 3.02 6.62
C ASN A 103 -7.08 2.59 7.84
#